data_AF-A0A317QRP1-F1
#
_entry.id   AF-A0A317QRP1-F1
#
_cell.length_a   1.000
_cell.length_b   1.000
_cell.length_c   1.000
_cell.angle_alpha   90.00
_cell.angle_beta   90.00
_cell.angle_gamma   90.00
#
_symmetry.space_group_name_H-M   'P 1'
#
loop_
_entity.id
_entity.type
_entity.pdbx_description
1 polymer ?
#
loop_
_entity_poly.entity_id
_entity_poly.type
_entity_poly.pdbx_seq_one_letter_code
_entity_poly.pdbx_strand_id
1 'polypeptide(L)'
;MPQLVVRGAGDRRTNGDLVAARGAGLAVDPGGITTPLLERLVSDPALAAAAGEVAAEMAAEMAAMPAPADVVPGLLELARR
;
A
#
# COMPACT_ATOMS: atom_id res chain seq x y z
N MET A 1 2.99 6.46 6.60
CA MET A 1 3.87 5.71 7.53
C MET A 1 4.47 4.54 6.78
N PRO A 2 5.72 4.12 7.09
CA PRO A 2 6.30 2.91 6.50
C PRO A 2 5.46 1.67 6.79
N GLN A 3 5.46 0.71 5.87
CA GLN A 3 4.77 -0.58 6.05
C GLN A 3 5.71 -1.77 5.83
N LEU A 4 5.42 -2.89 6.50
CA LEU A 4 6.08 -4.17 6.29
C LEU A 4 5.09 -5.16 5.67
N VAL A 5 5.45 -5.73 4.52
CA VAL A 5 4.65 -6.74 3.83
C VAL A 5 5.35 -8.09 3.88
N VAL A 6 4.65 -9.10 4.39
CA VAL A 6 5.06 -10.50 4.20
C VAL A 6 4.49 -10.99 2.88
N ARG A 7 5.38 -11.21 1.90
CA ARG A 7 5.02 -11.78 0.60
C ARG A 7 4.29 -13.10 0.80
N GLY A 8 3.29 -13.34 -0.02
CA GLY A 8 2.48 -14.55 0.08
C GLY A 8 1.57 -14.72 -1.12
N ALA A 9 0.57 -15.58 -0.97
CA ALA A 9 -0.42 -15.84 -2.01
C ALA A 9 -1.20 -14.57 -2.40
N GLY A 10 -1.70 -14.56 -3.64
CA GLY A 10 -2.44 -13.45 -4.22
C GLY A 10 -1.53 -12.28 -4.57
N ASP A 11 -2.06 -11.08 -4.40
CA ASP A 11 -1.41 -9.81 -4.72
C ASP A 11 -0.37 -9.37 -3.69
N ARG A 12 -0.29 -10.00 -2.52
CA ARG A 12 0.66 -9.62 -1.45
C ARG A 12 2.12 -9.60 -1.91
N ARG A 13 2.50 -10.47 -2.86
CA ARG A 13 3.83 -10.43 -3.48
C ARG A 13 4.01 -9.14 -4.28
N THR A 14 3.14 -8.90 -5.26
CA THR A 14 3.17 -7.73 -6.13
C THR A 14 3.10 -6.42 -5.33
N ASN A 15 2.16 -6.30 -4.39
CA ASN A 15 1.99 -5.10 -3.59
C ASN A 15 3.21 -4.86 -2.68
N GLY A 16 3.76 -5.92 -2.08
CA GLY A 16 5.00 -5.83 -1.30
C GLY A 16 6.18 -5.37 -2.14
N ASP A 17 6.32 -5.89 -3.36
CA ASP A 17 7.39 -5.50 -4.28
C ASP A 17 7.26 -4.04 -4.70
N LEU A 18 6.04 -3.55 -4.98
CA LEU A 18 5.79 -2.15 -5.32
C LEU A 18 6.10 -1.21 -4.14
N VAL A 19 5.68 -1.57 -2.93
CA VAL A 19 5.99 -0.81 -1.71
C VAL A 19 7.50 -0.70 -1.51
N ALA A 20 8.21 -1.84 -1.60
CA ALA A 20 9.66 -1.88 -1.42
C ALA A 20 10.39 -1.10 -2.54
N ALA A 21 9.94 -1.22 -3.78
CA ALA A 21 10.52 -0.51 -4.92
C ALA A 21 10.37 1.02 -4.81
N ARG A 22 9.28 1.52 -4.21
CA ARG A 22 9.08 2.95 -3.92
C ARG A 22 9.82 3.41 -2.68
N GLY A 23 10.42 2.51 -1.90
CA GLY A 23 11.05 2.82 -0.61
C GLY A 23 10.05 3.20 0.49
N ALA A 24 8.75 3.01 0.26
CA ALA A 24 7.68 3.35 1.22
C ALA A 24 7.50 2.26 2.30
N GLY A 25 8.35 1.24 2.30
CA GLY A 25 8.27 0.12 3.22
C GLY A 25 9.25 -0.99 2.89
N LEU A 26 9.07 -2.12 3.56
CA LEU A 26 9.91 -3.32 3.41
C LEU A 26 9.03 -4.50 3.00
N ALA A 27 9.60 -5.42 2.22
CA ALA A 27 8.94 -6.66 1.85
C ALA A 27 9.86 -7.86 2.07
N VAL A 28 9.35 -8.88 2.77
CA VAL A 28 10.07 -10.09 3.12
C VAL A 28 9.27 -11.33 2.72
N ASP A 29 9.96 -12.44 2.47
CA ASP A 29 9.30 -13.74 2.35
C ASP A 29 8.89 -14.29 3.72
N PRO A 30 7.99 -15.30 3.79
CA PRO A 30 7.60 -15.92 5.06
C PRO A 30 8.81 -16.39 5.87
N GLY A 31 8.82 -16.08 7.17
CA GLY A 31 9.96 -16.36 8.06
C GLY A 31 11.08 -15.31 8.02
N GLY A 32 10.99 -14.28 7.16
CA GLY A 32 12.00 -13.23 7.03
C GLY A 32 11.86 -12.05 7.99
N ILE A 33 10.92 -12.08 8.94
CA ILE A 33 10.79 -11.03 9.96
C ILE A 33 11.87 -11.24 11.03
N THR A 34 12.68 -10.22 11.24
CA THR A 34 13.75 -10.21 12.24
C THR A 34 13.70 -8.92 13.06
N THR A 35 14.31 -8.91 14.25
CA THR A 35 14.41 -7.70 15.08
C THR A 35 15.09 -6.53 14.34
N PRO A 36 16.25 -6.71 13.66
CA PRO A 36 16.89 -5.60 12.94
C PRO A 36 16.01 -5.03 11.80
N LEU A 37 15.17 -5.87 11.18
CA LEU A 37 14.25 -5.43 10.15
C LEU A 37 13.12 -4.56 10.74
N LEU A 38 12.60 -4.93 11.91
CA LEU A 38 11.60 -4.14 12.62
C LEU A 38 12.19 -2.82 13.14
N GLU A 39 13.41 -2.85 13.67
CA GLU A 39 14.14 -1.66 14.11
C GLU A 39 14.33 -0.70 12.93
N ARG A 40 14.77 -1.20 11.78
CA ARG A 40 14.89 -0.38 10.57
C ARG A 40 13.55 0.21 10.14
N LEU A 41 12.47 -0.58 10.12
CA LEU A 41 11.14 -0.11 9.72
C LEU A 41 10.67 1.12 10.50
N VAL A 42 10.98 1.17 11.80
CA VAL A 42 10.53 2.26 12.69
C VAL A 42 11.54 3.39 12.86
N SER A 43 12.83 3.15 12.59
CA SER A 43 13.90 4.12 12.86
C SER A 43 14.51 4.75 11.60
N ASP A 44 14.35 4.14 10.43
CA ASP A 44 14.91 4.66 9.18
C ASP A 44 14.09 5.86 8.67
N PRO A 45 14.62 7.10 8.74
CA PRO A 45 13.88 8.28 8.35
C PRO A 45 13.60 8.33 6.85
N ALA A 46 14.38 7.62 6.01
CA ALA A 46 14.16 7.58 4.58
C ALA A 46 12.87 6.80 4.24
N LEU A 47 12.60 5.71 4.96
CA LEU A 47 11.34 4.97 4.81
C LEU A 47 10.14 5.86 5.18
N ALA A 48 10.26 6.63 6.26
CA ALA A 48 9.19 7.52 6.72
C ALA A 48 8.90 8.64 5.72
N ALA A 49 9.94 9.25 5.17
CA ALA A 49 9.83 10.29 4.15
C ALA A 49 9.16 9.76 2.87
N ALA A 50 9.69 8.67 2.29
CA ALA A 50 9.15 8.07 1.08
C ALA A 50 7.69 7.60 1.25
N ALA A 51 7.36 7.02 2.40
CA ALA A 51 5.98 6.64 2.70
C ALA A 51 5.04 7.85 2.85
N GLY A 52 5.56 9.01 3.28
CA GLY A 52 4.81 10.27 3.32
C GLY A 52 4.52 10.83 1.94
N GLU A 53 5.52 10.82 1.05
CA GLU A 53 5.39 11.27 -0.35
C GLU A 53 4.35 10.43 -1.10
N VAL A 54 4.47 9.10 -1.06
CA VAL A 54 3.52 8.18 -1.69
C VAL A 54 2.11 8.37 -1.13
N ALA A 55 1.97 8.58 0.18
CA ALA A 55 0.66 8.83 0.79
C ALA A 55 0.04 10.15 0.31
N ALA A 56 0.84 11.20 0.11
CA ALA A 56 0.35 12.49 -0.40
C ALA A 56 -0.11 12.39 -1.86
N GLU A 57 0.67 11.73 -2.71
CA GLU A 57 0.30 11.43 -4.10
C GLU A 57 -1.01 10.63 -4.16
N MET A 58 -1.07 9.53 -3.42
CA MET A 58 -2.23 8.65 -3.37
C MET A 58 -3.47 9.35 -2.80
N ALA A 59 -3.33 10.22 -1.79
CA ALA A 59 -4.44 10.98 -1.23
C ALA A 59 -5.04 11.93 -2.27
N ALA A 60 -4.21 12.57 -3.09
CA ALA A 60 -4.70 13.42 -4.18
C ALA A 60 -5.48 12.61 -5.23
N GLU A 61 -4.98 11.44 -5.61
CA GLU A 61 -5.68 10.54 -6.54
C GLU A 61 -7.00 10.02 -5.97
N MET A 62 -7.00 9.54 -4.71
CA MET A 62 -8.19 9.04 -4.03
C MET A 62 -9.26 10.12 -3.85
N ALA A 63 -8.85 11.36 -3.58
CA ALA A 63 -9.78 12.48 -3.46
C ALA A 63 -10.46 12.82 -4.80
N ALA A 64 -9.85 12.46 -5.94
CA ALA A 64 -10.43 12.61 -7.26
C ALA A 64 -11.33 11.44 -7.68
N MET A 65 -11.33 10.32 -6.92
CA MET A 65 -12.21 9.19 -7.19
C MET A 65 -13.66 9.51 -6.78
N PRO A 66 -14.67 8.98 -7.50
CA PRO A 66 -16.06 9.12 -7.10
C PRO A 66 -16.30 8.54 -5.71
N ALA A 67 -17.17 9.17 -4.91
CA ALA A 67 -17.56 8.58 -3.65
C ALA A 67 -18.33 7.28 -3.93
N PRO A 68 -18.31 6.29 -3.01
CA PRO A 68 -19.08 5.05 -3.20
C PRO A 68 -20.56 5.29 -3.54
N ALA A 69 -21.18 6.31 -2.94
CA ALA A 69 -22.56 6.69 -3.20
C ALA A 69 -22.81 7.12 -4.67
N ASP A 70 -21.80 7.70 -5.33
CA ASP A 70 -21.88 8.14 -6.73
C ASP A 70 -21.74 6.97 -7.71
N VAL A 71 -21.09 5.88 -7.28
CA VAL A 71 -20.86 4.68 -8.10
C VAL A 71 -22.06 3.73 -8.07
N VAL A 72 -22.77 3.64 -6.94
CA VAL A 72 -23.90 2.71 -6.73
C VAL A 72 -24.96 2.76 -7.84
N PRO A 73 -25.43 3.93 -8.31
CA PRO A 73 -26.42 3.98 -9.39
C PRO A 73 -25.98 3.27 -10.67
N GLY A 74 -24.70 3.40 -11.04
CA GLY A 74 -24.13 2.73 -12.22
C GLY A 74 -24.09 1.21 -12.06
N LEU A 75 -23.83 0.71 -10.85
CA LEU A 75 -23.87 -0.74 -10.56
C LEU A 75 -25.29 -1.30 -10.66
N LEU A 76 -26.29 -0.56 -10.16
CA LEU A 76 -27.69 -0.97 -10.27
C LEU A 76 -28.16 -1.04 -11.71
N GLU A 77 -27.70 -0.10 -12.55
CA GLU A 77 -28.01 -0.13 -13.98
C GLU A 77 -27.34 -1.31 -14.68
N LEU A 78 -26.07 -1.61 -14.35
CA LEU A 78 -25.37 -2.76 -14.90
C LEU A 78 -26.08 -4.09 -14.60
N ALA A 79 -26.59 -4.25 -13.39
CA ALA A 79 -27.25 -5.47 -12.94
C ALA A 79 -28.65 -5.70 -13.55
N ARG A 80 -29.23 -4.68 -14.20
CA ARG A 80 -30.50 -4.81 -14.94
C ARG A 80 -30.31 -5.34 -16.37
N ARG A 81 -29.06 -5.39 -16.85
CA ARG A 81 -28.70 -5.90 -18.19
C ARG A 81 -28.50 -7.41 -18.16
#